data_AF-A0A239P3X4-F1
#
_entry.id   AF-A0A239P3X4-F1
#
_cell.length_a   1.000
_cell.length_b   1.000
_cell.length_c   1.000
_cell.angle_alpha   90.00
_cell.angle_beta   90.00
_cell.angle_gamma   90.00
#
_symmetry.space_group_name_H-M   'P 1'
#
loop_
_entity.id
_entity.type
_entity.pdbx_description
1 polymer ?
#
loop_
_entity_poly.entity_id
_entity_poly.type
_entity_poly.pdbx_seq_one_letter_code
_entity_poly.pdbx_strand_id
1 'polypeptide(L)'
;MANNPDMAASRDEAPATTSDAPPTSDATGTSDADGASGKDRDKPVVLSRIYTRTGDDGTTALGDASRTRKTDPRLAAYADVEEANAAIGAALALGALPDGVAALLTRVQNDLFDVGADLCAPVVPDPQYPPLRVEPSYIERLEAACDEYNAELPALRSFILPGGTPGAALLHVARTVTRRAERTTWAAIEAHGSAGEVASGGVNPLTAKYLNRLSDLLFILCRVANAGHGDVLWKPGGER
;
A
#
# COMPACT_ATOMS: atom_id res chain seq x y z
N MET A 1 41.61 -48.96 -20.48
CA MET A 1 42.96 -48.70 -19.91
C MET A 1 42.76 -47.49 -19.00
N ALA A 2 42.75 -47.65 -17.67
CA ALA A 2 43.89 -47.97 -16.79
C ALA A 2 44.81 -46.75 -16.59
N ASN A 3 45.23 -46.35 -15.38
CA ASN A 3 44.99 -46.98 -14.07
C ASN A 3 45.04 -45.98 -12.90
N ASN A 4 44.43 -46.37 -11.77
CA ASN A 4 44.75 -45.95 -10.38
C ASN A 4 45.61 -47.10 -9.75
N PRO A 5 46.00 -47.13 -8.46
CA PRO A 5 46.19 -46.10 -7.42
C PRO A 5 47.59 -46.19 -6.76
N ASP A 6 47.77 -45.59 -5.57
CA ASP A 6 48.31 -46.21 -4.34
C ASP A 6 47.88 -45.32 -3.14
N MET A 7 47.47 -45.75 -1.92
CA MET A 7 47.91 -46.80 -0.97
C MET A 7 49.24 -46.47 -0.25
N ALA A 8 49.44 -46.74 1.06
CA ALA A 8 48.59 -47.33 2.12
C ALA A 8 48.83 -46.55 3.47
N ALA A 9 47.92 -46.52 4.45
CA ALA A 9 47.83 -47.41 5.65
C ALA A 9 49.09 -47.41 6.58
N SER A 10 49.03 -47.68 7.89
CA SER A 10 48.00 -48.36 8.70
C SER A 10 48.20 -48.18 10.24
N ARG A 11 47.11 -48.24 11.03
CA ARG A 11 47.01 -48.89 12.38
C ARG A 11 47.84 -48.32 13.56
N ASP A 12 47.52 -48.53 14.84
CA ASP A 12 46.28 -48.86 15.59
C ASP A 12 46.38 -48.04 16.93
N GLU A 13 45.86 -48.28 18.14
CA GLU A 13 45.13 -49.36 18.84
C GLU A 13 44.38 -48.75 20.08
N ALA A 14 43.57 -49.52 20.82
CA ALA A 14 42.92 -49.15 22.10
C ALA A 14 42.71 -50.40 22.97
N PRO A 15 42.61 -50.30 24.34
CA PRO A 15 41.27 -50.11 24.94
C PRO A 15 41.19 -49.48 26.38
N ALA A 16 39.95 -49.15 26.79
CA ALA A 16 39.26 -49.13 28.12
C ALA A 16 40.06 -49.12 29.45
N THR A 17 39.61 -48.52 30.57
CA THR A 17 38.25 -48.32 31.17
C THR A 17 38.10 -46.90 31.81
N THR A 18 37.20 -46.46 32.73
CA THR A 18 36.28 -47.06 33.75
C THR A 18 35.15 -46.07 34.17
N SER A 19 34.38 -46.40 35.24
CA SER A 19 33.52 -45.51 36.08
C SER A 19 34.16 -44.14 36.44
N ASP A 20 33.42 -43.08 36.82
CA ASP A 20 32.19 -43.06 37.62
C ASP A 20 31.25 -41.83 37.38
N ALA A 21 30.12 -41.76 38.10
CA ALA A 21 29.05 -40.75 37.98
C ALA A 21 29.00 -39.73 39.18
N PRO A 22 28.20 -38.64 39.13
CA PRO A 22 28.73 -37.30 39.38
C PRO A 22 28.39 -36.66 40.74
N PRO A 23 29.13 -35.60 41.14
CA PRO A 23 28.66 -34.58 42.07
C PRO A 23 27.90 -33.45 41.34
N THR A 24 26.82 -32.96 41.95
CA THR A 24 26.08 -31.77 41.52
C THR A 24 26.74 -30.47 42.00
N SER A 25 26.78 -29.43 41.16
CA SER A 25 27.01 -28.05 41.60
C SER A 25 26.32 -27.05 40.66
N ASP A 26 25.45 -26.21 41.21
CA ASP A 26 24.86 -25.09 40.47
C ASP A 26 25.92 -24.08 40.04
N ALA A 27 25.84 -23.67 38.77
CA ALA A 27 26.52 -22.49 38.24
C ALA A 27 25.63 -21.87 37.17
N THR A 28 24.76 -20.93 37.57
CA THR A 28 23.87 -20.19 36.65
C THR A 28 24.68 -19.20 35.80
N GLY A 29 25.30 -19.71 34.74
CA GLY A 29 25.96 -18.89 33.72
C GLY A 29 24.92 -18.26 32.79
N THR A 30 24.50 -17.04 33.07
CA THR A 30 23.65 -16.25 32.17
C THR A 30 24.43 -15.93 30.89
N SER A 31 24.13 -16.64 29.80
CA SER A 31 24.72 -16.37 28.50
C SER A 31 23.91 -15.31 27.75
N ASP A 32 24.33 -14.04 27.84
CA ASP A 32 23.77 -12.97 27.02
C ASP A 32 24.02 -13.27 25.54
N ALA A 33 22.93 -13.50 24.80
CA ALA A 33 22.93 -13.77 23.36
C ALA A 33 22.08 -12.73 22.61
N ASP A 34 22.16 -11.47 23.04
CA ASP A 34 21.54 -10.32 22.39
C ASP A 34 22.33 -9.95 21.13
N GLY A 35 21.79 -10.23 19.93
CA GLY A 35 22.64 -10.32 18.74
C GLY A 35 21.97 -10.47 17.37
N ALA A 36 20.68 -10.12 17.22
CA ALA A 36 20.01 -10.13 15.91
C ALA A 36 19.07 -8.92 15.75
N SER A 37 19.67 -7.74 15.52
CA SER A 37 18.91 -6.49 15.40
C SER A 37 18.04 -6.44 14.15
N GLY A 38 16.74 -6.58 14.33
CA GLY A 38 15.78 -6.24 13.29
C GLY A 38 15.93 -4.78 12.86
N LYS A 39 15.67 -4.47 11.58
CA LYS A 39 15.48 -3.06 11.17
C LYS A 39 14.20 -2.54 11.81
N ASP A 40 14.45 -1.84 12.91
CA ASP A 40 13.54 -1.08 13.75
C ASP A 40 12.38 -0.43 12.98
N ARG A 41 11.15 -0.82 13.36
CA ARG A 41 9.89 -0.32 12.78
C ARG A 41 9.56 1.10 13.24
N ASP A 42 10.17 1.58 14.32
CA ASP A 42 9.94 2.93 14.87
C ASP A 42 10.83 3.99 14.21
N LYS A 43 11.63 3.64 13.18
CA LYS A 43 12.45 4.61 12.43
C LYS A 43 11.62 5.32 11.35
N PRO A 44 11.33 6.63 11.52
CA PRO A 44 10.48 7.36 10.59
C PRO A 44 11.18 7.61 9.25
N VAL A 45 10.40 7.90 8.21
CA VAL A 45 10.90 8.38 6.92
C VAL A 45 11.48 9.80 7.09
N VAL A 46 12.80 9.93 7.17
CA VAL A 46 13.47 11.21 7.43
C VAL A 46 13.65 12.03 6.15
N LEU A 47 12.78 13.01 5.93
CA LEU A 47 12.84 13.97 4.81
C LEU A 47 13.77 15.16 5.12
N SER A 48 15.08 14.91 5.22
CA SER A 48 16.07 15.95 5.59
C SER A 48 16.57 16.81 4.41
N ARG A 49 16.68 16.25 3.20
CA ARG A 49 17.06 16.98 1.98
C ARG A 49 16.23 16.49 0.80
N ILE A 50 15.25 17.30 0.40
CA ILE A 50 14.26 16.93 -0.64
C ILE A 50 14.90 16.76 -2.02
N TYR A 51 15.80 17.67 -2.43
CA TYR A 51 16.46 17.57 -3.73
C TYR A 51 17.83 16.87 -3.61
N THR A 52 17.98 15.74 -4.30
CA THR A 52 19.18 14.89 -4.28
C THR A 52 19.94 14.85 -5.60
N ARG A 53 19.29 15.20 -6.72
CA ARG A 53 19.72 14.97 -8.12
C ARG A 53 19.84 13.50 -8.54
N THR A 54 19.51 12.55 -7.67
CA THR A 54 19.63 11.10 -7.93
C THR A 54 18.53 10.54 -8.84
N GLY A 55 17.92 11.39 -9.67
CA GLY A 55 16.91 11.01 -10.67
C GLY A 55 16.88 11.97 -11.86
N ASP A 56 17.93 12.78 -12.04
CA ASP A 56 18.08 13.71 -13.17
C ASP A 56 18.40 12.94 -14.48
N ASP A 57 18.78 11.66 -14.35
CA ASP A 57 18.95 10.67 -15.42
C ASP A 57 17.62 10.04 -15.91
N GLY A 58 16.49 10.44 -15.32
CA GLY A 58 15.16 9.86 -15.62
C GLY A 58 14.85 8.56 -14.87
N THR A 59 15.66 8.15 -13.88
CA THR A 59 15.38 6.99 -13.01
C THR A 59 15.04 7.41 -11.58
N THR A 60 14.57 6.47 -10.75
CA THR A 60 14.36 6.64 -9.30
C THR A 60 14.54 5.31 -8.57
N ALA A 61 14.50 5.33 -7.24
CA ALA A 61 14.39 4.13 -6.41
C ALA A 61 12.92 3.79 -6.09
N LEU A 62 12.62 2.51 -5.95
CA LEU A 62 11.39 1.93 -5.41
C LEU A 62 11.50 1.68 -3.89
N GLY A 63 10.43 1.19 -3.26
CA GLY A 63 10.36 0.96 -1.81
C GLY A 63 11.31 -0.12 -1.28
N ASP A 64 11.79 -1.00 -2.15
CA ASP A 64 12.84 -2.00 -1.89
C ASP A 64 14.27 -1.48 -2.20
N ALA A 65 14.39 -0.19 -2.55
CA ALA A 65 15.59 0.47 -3.08
C ALA A 65 16.13 -0.05 -4.43
N SER A 66 15.41 -0.93 -5.13
CA SER A 66 15.67 -1.23 -6.54
C SER A 66 15.43 0.02 -7.40
N ARG A 67 16.02 0.10 -8.61
CA ARG A 67 15.85 1.27 -9.50
C ARG A 67 14.95 0.96 -10.69
N THR A 68 14.07 1.90 -11.01
CA THR A 68 13.27 1.90 -12.24
C THR A 68 13.24 3.29 -12.90
N ARG A 69 12.67 3.37 -14.11
CA ARG A 69 12.48 4.62 -14.86
C ARG A 69 11.31 5.43 -14.31
N LYS A 70 11.35 6.75 -14.45
CA LYS A 70 10.22 7.67 -14.16
C LYS A 70 9.00 7.50 -15.09
N THR A 71 9.00 6.47 -15.94
CA THR A 71 7.90 6.09 -16.85
C THR A 71 7.45 4.64 -16.62
N ASP A 72 7.80 4.03 -15.49
CA ASP A 72 7.34 2.70 -15.10
C ASP A 72 5.84 2.75 -14.73
N PRO A 73 4.98 1.83 -15.22
CA PRO A 73 3.58 1.73 -14.81
C PRO A 73 3.36 1.68 -13.29
N ARG A 74 4.23 1.00 -12.53
CA ARG A 74 4.20 0.95 -11.06
C ARG A 74 4.37 2.33 -10.44
N LEU A 75 5.26 3.14 -11.01
CA LEU A 75 5.51 4.51 -10.57
C LEU A 75 4.35 5.43 -10.93
N ALA A 76 3.78 5.29 -12.13
CA ALA A 76 2.58 6.02 -12.52
C ALA A 76 1.40 5.72 -11.58
N ALA A 77 1.24 4.47 -11.15
CA ALA A 77 0.22 4.06 -10.18
C ALA A 77 0.37 4.79 -8.82
N TYR A 78 1.53 4.71 -8.15
CA TYR A 78 1.67 5.36 -6.84
C TYR A 78 1.73 6.90 -6.92
N ALA A 79 2.16 7.47 -8.05
CA ALA A 79 2.10 8.92 -8.27
C ALA A 79 0.67 9.43 -8.50
N ASP A 80 -0.18 8.70 -9.23
CA ASP A 80 -1.59 9.04 -9.36
C ASP A 80 -2.33 8.88 -8.01
N VAL A 81 -1.91 7.94 -7.15
CA VAL A 81 -2.40 7.79 -5.77
C VAL A 81 -2.02 8.98 -4.89
N GLU A 82 -0.79 9.50 -5.02
CA GLU A 82 -0.37 10.74 -4.37
C GLU A 82 -1.23 11.94 -4.83
N GLU A 83 -1.52 12.04 -6.14
CA GLU A 83 -2.38 13.11 -6.66
C GLU A 83 -3.84 12.98 -6.19
N ALA A 84 -4.37 11.75 -6.08
CA ALA A 84 -5.69 11.50 -5.49
C ALA A 84 -5.74 11.93 -4.02
N ASN A 85 -4.66 11.66 -3.27
CA ASN A 85 -4.50 12.09 -1.88
C ASN A 85 -4.44 13.63 -1.77
N ALA A 86 -3.68 14.30 -2.65
CA ALA A 86 -3.63 15.75 -2.73
C ALA A 86 -4.99 16.39 -3.09
N ALA A 87 -5.77 15.77 -3.97
CA ALA A 87 -7.11 16.22 -4.32
C ALA A 87 -8.10 16.11 -3.15
N ILE A 88 -7.98 15.07 -2.31
CA ILE A 88 -8.71 14.96 -1.03
C ILE A 88 -8.26 16.07 -0.06
N GLY A 89 -6.95 16.35 0.03
CA GLY A 89 -6.41 17.46 0.82
C GLY A 89 -6.99 18.82 0.42
N ALA A 90 -7.20 19.07 -0.88
CA ALA A 90 -7.86 20.27 -1.37
C ALA A 90 -9.35 20.33 -0.95
N ALA A 91 -10.07 19.20 -1.00
CA ALA A 91 -11.46 19.11 -0.53
C ALA A 91 -11.58 19.35 0.99
N LEU A 92 -10.63 18.85 1.78
CA LEU A 92 -10.54 19.10 3.22
C LEU A 92 -10.26 20.59 3.53
N ALA A 93 -9.28 21.19 2.85
CA ALA A 93 -8.84 22.56 3.13
C ALA A 93 -9.83 23.65 2.67
N LEU A 94 -10.62 23.40 1.61
CA LEU A 94 -11.45 24.42 0.96
C LEU A 94 -12.95 24.06 0.90
N GLY A 95 -13.33 22.82 1.19
CA GLY A 95 -14.67 22.30 0.94
C GLY A 95 -15.73 22.62 2.00
N ALA A 96 -15.33 23.08 3.20
CA ALA A 96 -16.20 23.27 4.36
C ALA A 96 -17.06 22.01 4.67
N LEU A 97 -16.41 20.84 4.65
CA LEU A 97 -17.04 19.54 4.82
C LEU A 97 -17.50 19.31 6.29
N PRO A 98 -18.57 18.53 6.54
CA PRO A 98 -18.97 18.15 7.88
C PRO A 98 -17.87 17.40 8.63
N ASP A 99 -17.75 17.59 9.95
CA ASP A 99 -16.64 17.07 10.77
C ASP A 99 -16.41 15.56 10.62
N GLY A 100 -17.49 14.75 10.57
CA GLY A 100 -17.39 13.30 10.35
C GLY A 100 -16.82 12.93 8.98
N VAL A 101 -17.21 13.68 7.93
CA VAL A 101 -16.68 13.53 6.57
C VAL A 101 -15.21 13.95 6.53
N ALA A 102 -14.84 15.03 7.21
CA ALA A 102 -13.46 15.49 7.30
C ALA A 102 -12.55 14.49 8.05
N ALA A 103 -13.04 13.91 9.16
CA ALA A 103 -12.33 12.89 9.92
C ALA A 103 -12.15 11.59 9.11
N LEU A 104 -13.20 11.13 8.42
CA LEU A 104 -13.15 9.98 7.52
C LEU A 104 -12.16 10.19 6.37
N LEU A 105 -12.21 11.34 5.71
CA LEU A 105 -11.27 11.65 4.62
C LEU A 105 -9.83 11.79 5.13
N THR A 106 -9.61 12.31 6.34
CA THR A 106 -8.28 12.34 6.98
C THR A 106 -7.74 10.92 7.22
N ARG A 107 -8.59 9.95 7.60
CA ARG A 107 -8.21 8.53 7.63
C ARG A 107 -7.84 8.05 6.22
N VAL A 108 -8.69 8.31 5.22
CA VAL A 108 -8.43 7.93 3.82
C VAL A 108 -7.10 8.50 3.29
N GLN A 109 -6.68 9.70 3.71
CA GLN A 109 -5.36 10.23 3.35
C GLN A 109 -4.19 9.40 3.92
N ASN A 110 -4.37 8.72 5.04
CA ASN A 110 -3.38 7.78 5.60
C ASN A 110 -3.44 6.44 4.86
N ASP A 111 -4.63 5.85 4.71
CA ASP A 111 -4.82 4.63 3.92
C ASP A 111 -4.29 4.77 2.48
N LEU A 112 -4.32 5.97 1.87
CA LEU A 112 -3.72 6.24 0.55
C LEU A 112 -2.18 6.30 0.57
N PHE A 113 -1.54 6.69 1.69
CA PHE A 113 -0.09 6.50 1.84
C PHE A 113 0.26 5.02 1.95
N ASP A 114 -0.55 4.21 2.64
CA ASP A 114 -0.35 2.76 2.73
C ASP A 114 -0.48 2.10 1.34
N VAL A 115 -1.50 2.48 0.56
CA VAL A 115 -1.68 2.07 -0.85
C VAL A 115 -0.48 2.48 -1.70
N GLY A 116 0.01 3.71 -1.56
CA GLY A 116 1.21 4.19 -2.26
C GLY A 116 2.47 3.40 -1.90
N ALA A 117 2.65 3.06 -0.62
CA ALA A 117 3.78 2.27 -0.13
C ALA A 117 3.74 0.82 -0.65
N ASP A 118 2.57 0.18 -0.65
CA ASP A 118 2.37 -1.16 -1.21
C ASP A 118 2.70 -1.19 -2.72
N LEU A 119 2.15 -0.25 -3.48
CA LEU A 119 2.46 -0.10 -4.91
C LEU A 119 3.95 0.15 -5.16
N CYS A 120 4.60 0.97 -4.34
CA CYS A 120 6.01 1.32 -4.45
C CYS A 120 6.96 0.14 -4.13
N ALA A 121 6.54 -0.85 -3.34
CA ALA A 121 7.35 -2.02 -2.98
C ALA A 121 6.93 -3.28 -3.78
N PRO A 122 7.76 -3.82 -4.70
CA PRO A 122 7.44 -5.07 -5.39
C PRO A 122 7.09 -6.22 -4.43
N VAL A 123 6.13 -7.07 -4.81
CA VAL A 123 5.73 -8.22 -3.98
C VAL A 123 6.66 -9.41 -4.26
N VAL A 124 7.28 -9.94 -3.21
CA VAL A 124 8.22 -11.08 -3.25
C VAL A 124 7.78 -12.12 -2.20
N PRO A 125 8.04 -13.42 -2.39
CA PRO A 125 7.56 -14.46 -1.47
C PRO A 125 8.18 -14.39 -0.07
N ASP A 126 9.50 -14.19 0.00
CA ASP A 126 10.27 -14.19 1.25
C ASP A 126 10.97 -12.83 1.48
N PRO A 127 10.24 -11.76 1.84
CA PRO A 127 10.82 -10.45 2.08
C PRO A 127 11.63 -10.42 3.39
N GLN A 128 12.78 -9.73 3.39
CA GLN A 128 13.67 -9.65 4.57
C GLN A 128 12.98 -9.10 5.84
N TYR A 129 11.97 -8.25 5.66
CA TYR A 129 11.08 -7.74 6.71
C TYR A 129 9.65 -7.72 6.15
N PRO A 130 8.61 -7.98 6.95
CA PRO A 130 7.23 -7.92 6.45
C PRO A 130 6.89 -6.49 5.99
N PRO A 131 6.61 -6.27 4.70
CA PRO A 131 6.28 -4.95 4.15
C PRO A 131 4.88 -4.53 4.56
N LEU A 132 4.63 -3.21 4.56
CA LEU A 132 3.27 -2.67 4.61
C LEU A 132 2.51 -3.07 3.33
N ARG A 133 1.28 -3.57 3.49
CA ARG A 133 0.40 -4.02 2.41
C ARG A 133 -1.05 -3.64 2.71
N VAL A 134 -1.81 -3.34 1.66
CA VAL A 134 -3.26 -3.15 1.72
C VAL A 134 -3.92 -4.51 1.94
N GLU A 135 -4.67 -4.64 3.04
CA GLU A 135 -5.41 -5.83 3.43
C GLU A 135 -6.91 -5.73 3.05
N PRO A 136 -7.67 -6.85 3.03
CA PRO A 136 -9.12 -6.81 2.81
C PRO A 136 -9.87 -5.87 3.75
N SER A 137 -9.37 -5.75 5.00
CA SER A 137 -9.87 -4.84 6.04
C SER A 137 -9.90 -3.36 5.62
N TYR A 138 -9.10 -2.94 4.63
CA TYR A 138 -9.13 -1.58 4.08
C TYR A 138 -10.35 -1.36 3.19
N ILE A 139 -10.73 -2.37 2.41
CA ILE A 139 -11.89 -2.33 1.51
C ILE A 139 -13.18 -2.46 2.34
N GLU A 140 -13.19 -3.33 3.34
CA GLU A 140 -14.30 -3.51 4.29
C GLU A 140 -14.63 -2.20 5.04
N ARG A 141 -13.61 -1.42 5.45
CA ARG A 141 -13.81 -0.08 6.05
C ARG A 141 -14.47 0.91 5.09
N LEU A 142 -14.07 0.90 3.81
CA LEU A 142 -14.71 1.76 2.81
C LEU A 142 -16.15 1.33 2.53
N GLU A 143 -16.44 0.03 2.50
CA GLU A 143 -17.78 -0.51 2.28
C GLU A 143 -18.73 -0.16 3.44
N ALA A 144 -18.29 -0.31 4.70
CA ALA A 144 -19.05 0.15 5.86
C ALA A 144 -19.33 1.65 5.84
N ALA A 145 -18.35 2.48 5.43
CA ALA A 145 -18.55 3.92 5.28
C ALA A 145 -19.47 4.29 4.10
N CYS A 146 -19.45 3.52 3.00
CA CYS A 146 -20.41 3.67 1.91
C CYS A 146 -21.84 3.43 2.41
N ASP A 147 -22.06 2.35 3.15
CA ASP A 147 -23.39 2.01 3.68
C ASP A 147 -23.89 3.05 4.70
N GLU A 148 -23.02 3.49 5.62
CA GLU A 148 -23.31 4.56 6.60
C GLU A 148 -23.76 5.86 5.92
N TYR A 149 -22.91 6.44 5.06
CA TYR A 149 -23.17 7.76 4.47
C TYR A 149 -24.20 7.73 3.33
N ASN A 150 -24.53 6.56 2.77
CA ASN A 150 -25.57 6.45 1.74
C ASN A 150 -26.96 6.16 2.34
N ALA A 151 -27.07 5.68 3.59
CA ALA A 151 -28.35 5.38 4.24
C ALA A 151 -29.25 6.62 4.41
N GLU A 152 -28.67 7.80 4.62
CA GLU A 152 -29.42 9.06 4.75
C GLU A 152 -29.78 9.71 3.40
N LEU A 153 -29.23 9.22 2.28
CA LEU A 153 -29.39 9.87 0.97
C LEU A 153 -30.64 9.39 0.21
N PRO A 154 -31.41 10.31 -0.41
CA PRO A 154 -32.53 9.91 -1.26
C PRO A 154 -32.05 9.16 -2.49
N ALA A 155 -32.82 8.14 -2.90
CA ALA A 155 -32.52 7.27 -4.03
C ALA A 155 -32.41 8.07 -5.35
N LEU A 156 -31.28 7.91 -6.04
CA LEU A 156 -30.93 8.67 -7.23
C LEU A 156 -31.61 8.09 -8.49
N ARG A 157 -32.14 8.94 -9.37
CA ARG A 157 -32.92 8.53 -10.57
C ARG A 157 -32.39 9.02 -11.93
N SER A 158 -31.25 9.71 -11.93
CA SER A 158 -30.41 10.04 -13.10
C SER A 158 -28.97 10.24 -12.60
N PHE A 159 -28.00 10.41 -13.49
CA PHE A 159 -26.68 10.90 -13.06
C PHE A 159 -26.78 12.33 -12.52
N ILE A 160 -25.83 12.73 -11.67
CA ILE A 160 -25.70 14.11 -11.18
C ILE A 160 -24.63 14.85 -11.98
N LEU A 161 -24.85 16.15 -12.22
CA LEU A 161 -23.85 17.04 -12.79
C LEU A 161 -22.81 17.37 -11.71
N PRO A 162 -21.50 17.12 -11.91
CA PRO A 162 -20.48 17.41 -10.91
C PRO A 162 -20.42 18.90 -10.57
N GLY A 163 -20.76 19.26 -9.32
CA GLY A 163 -20.86 20.63 -8.86
C GLY A 163 -21.58 20.73 -7.52
N GLY A 164 -22.34 21.82 -7.31
CA GLY A 164 -23.03 22.10 -6.06
C GLY A 164 -22.19 22.94 -5.11
N THR A 165 -22.09 22.54 -3.84
CA THR A 165 -21.22 23.20 -2.85
C THR A 165 -19.72 23.10 -3.25
N PRO A 166 -18.84 23.98 -2.73
CA PRO A 166 -17.40 23.87 -2.94
C PRO A 166 -16.84 22.49 -2.55
N GLY A 167 -17.31 21.94 -1.42
CA GLY A 167 -16.97 20.59 -0.97
C GLY A 167 -17.40 19.51 -1.95
N ALA A 168 -18.66 19.53 -2.40
CA ALA A 168 -19.15 18.55 -3.38
C ALA A 168 -18.39 18.62 -4.72
N ALA A 169 -18.09 19.83 -5.21
CA ALA A 169 -17.31 20.03 -6.43
C ALA A 169 -15.86 19.51 -6.29
N LEU A 170 -15.19 19.76 -5.15
CA LEU A 170 -13.84 19.29 -4.88
C LEU A 170 -13.78 17.76 -4.67
N LEU A 171 -14.75 17.18 -3.96
CA LEU A 171 -14.88 15.72 -3.83
C LEU A 171 -15.15 15.05 -5.19
N HIS A 172 -15.89 15.71 -6.09
CA HIS A 172 -16.07 15.22 -7.45
C HIS A 172 -14.78 15.20 -8.27
N VAL A 173 -13.85 16.13 -8.03
CA VAL A 173 -12.49 16.12 -8.60
C VAL A 173 -11.66 15.00 -7.97
N ALA A 174 -11.61 14.92 -6.64
CA ALA A 174 -10.89 13.84 -5.93
C ALA A 174 -11.33 12.45 -6.41
N ARG A 175 -12.64 12.25 -6.62
CA ARG A 175 -13.22 11.03 -7.18
C ARG A 175 -12.72 10.72 -8.60
N THR A 176 -12.64 11.71 -9.51
CA THR A 176 -12.16 11.44 -10.88
C THR A 176 -10.65 11.22 -10.96
N VAL A 177 -9.88 11.83 -10.05
CA VAL A 177 -8.44 11.54 -9.88
C VAL A 177 -8.23 10.12 -9.30
N THR A 178 -8.99 9.73 -8.27
CA THR A 178 -8.98 8.35 -7.72
C THR A 178 -9.26 7.32 -8.81
N ARG A 179 -10.25 7.57 -9.69
CA ARG A 179 -10.55 6.70 -10.84
C ARG A 179 -9.47 6.70 -11.92
N ARG A 180 -8.54 7.66 -11.94
CA ARG A 180 -7.32 7.61 -12.76
C ARG A 180 -6.26 6.73 -12.10
N ALA A 181 -5.99 6.93 -10.81
CA ALA A 181 -5.10 6.08 -10.02
C ALA A 181 -5.48 4.59 -10.08
N GLU A 182 -6.78 4.29 -10.07
CA GLU A 182 -7.32 2.95 -10.30
C GLU A 182 -6.83 2.35 -11.64
N ARG A 183 -6.91 3.11 -12.74
CA ARG A 183 -6.52 2.64 -14.08
C ARG A 183 -5.01 2.48 -14.26
N THR A 184 -4.20 3.38 -13.71
CA THR A 184 -2.73 3.23 -13.74
C THR A 184 -2.27 2.12 -12.81
N THR A 185 -2.98 1.86 -11.70
CA THR A 185 -2.78 0.65 -10.89
C THR A 185 -3.10 -0.62 -11.66
N TRP A 186 -4.21 -0.69 -12.40
CA TRP A 186 -4.50 -1.83 -13.28
C TRP A 186 -3.43 -2.00 -14.37
N ALA A 187 -2.96 -0.92 -15.01
CA ALA A 187 -1.85 -0.97 -15.96
C ALA A 187 -0.52 -1.45 -15.32
N ALA A 188 -0.30 -1.17 -14.03
CA ALA A 188 0.84 -1.73 -13.29
C ALA A 188 0.69 -3.23 -13.02
N ILE A 189 -0.53 -3.70 -12.70
CA ILE A 189 -0.85 -5.13 -12.54
C ILE A 189 -0.70 -5.87 -13.88
N GLU A 190 -1.13 -5.27 -15.00
CA GLU A 190 -0.94 -5.83 -16.35
C GLU A 190 0.54 -5.91 -16.75
N ALA A 191 1.35 -4.92 -16.38
CA ALA A 191 2.77 -4.84 -16.75
C ALA A 191 3.71 -5.70 -15.88
N HIS A 192 3.43 -5.84 -14.57
CA HIS A 192 4.28 -6.53 -13.59
C HIS A 192 3.69 -7.85 -13.07
N GLY A 193 2.43 -8.13 -13.38
CA GLY A 193 1.69 -9.28 -12.88
C GLY A 193 1.06 -9.07 -11.50
N SER A 194 -0.04 -9.79 -11.26
CA SER A 194 -0.75 -9.83 -9.99
C SER A 194 0.03 -10.65 -8.96
N ALA A 195 0.07 -10.18 -7.71
CA ALA A 195 0.70 -10.88 -6.61
C ALA A 195 0.00 -12.23 -6.34
N GLY A 196 0.77 -13.33 -6.38
CA GLY A 196 0.25 -14.70 -6.30
C GLY A 196 0.06 -15.38 -7.66
N GLU A 197 0.05 -14.63 -8.76
CA GLU A 197 0.06 -15.16 -10.14
C GLU A 197 1.49 -15.19 -10.73
N VAL A 198 2.34 -14.22 -10.35
CA VAL A 198 3.78 -14.22 -10.67
C VAL A 198 4.64 -14.63 -9.47
N ALA A 199 5.77 -15.29 -9.74
CA ALA A 199 6.66 -15.84 -8.72
C ALA A 199 7.38 -14.78 -7.86
N SER A 200 7.59 -13.57 -8.39
CA SER A 200 8.20 -12.43 -7.70
C SER A 200 8.01 -11.15 -8.54
N GLY A 201 8.06 -9.98 -7.91
CA GLY A 201 8.00 -8.67 -8.56
C GLY A 201 6.60 -8.12 -8.82
N GLY A 202 5.54 -8.84 -8.42
CA GLY A 202 4.15 -8.49 -8.73
C GLY A 202 3.57 -7.29 -7.95
N VAL A 203 2.32 -6.95 -8.24
CA VAL A 203 1.54 -5.87 -7.60
C VAL A 203 0.39 -6.47 -6.79
N ASN A 204 0.15 -5.99 -5.56
CA ASN A 204 -0.99 -6.43 -4.76
C ASN A 204 -2.32 -5.94 -5.37
N PRO A 205 -3.23 -6.81 -5.85
CA PRO A 205 -4.48 -6.41 -6.48
C PRO A 205 -5.50 -5.78 -5.51
N LEU A 206 -5.28 -5.83 -4.19
CA LEU A 206 -6.13 -5.14 -3.21
C LEU A 206 -6.00 -3.62 -3.30
N THR A 207 -4.85 -3.10 -3.76
CA THR A 207 -4.64 -1.66 -4.03
C THR A 207 -5.64 -1.12 -5.05
N ALA A 208 -5.82 -1.81 -6.18
CA ALA A 208 -6.79 -1.43 -7.22
C ALA A 208 -8.23 -1.51 -6.72
N LYS A 209 -8.57 -2.54 -5.94
CA LYS A 209 -9.91 -2.72 -5.35
C LYS A 209 -10.24 -1.61 -4.35
N TYR A 210 -9.27 -1.21 -3.52
CA TYR A 210 -9.40 -0.07 -2.62
C TYR A 210 -9.69 1.23 -3.41
N LEU A 211 -8.94 1.52 -4.47
CA LEU A 211 -9.14 2.73 -5.29
C LEU A 211 -10.50 2.73 -6.01
N ASN A 212 -10.95 1.59 -6.54
CA ASN A 212 -12.29 1.45 -7.10
C ASN A 212 -13.36 1.81 -6.06
N ARG A 213 -13.31 1.17 -4.87
CA ARG A 213 -14.30 1.36 -3.80
C ARG A 213 -14.24 2.77 -3.20
N LEU A 214 -13.06 3.36 -3.10
CA LEU A 214 -12.91 4.75 -2.68
C LEU A 214 -13.59 5.71 -3.67
N SER A 215 -13.65 5.38 -4.96
CA SER A 215 -14.39 6.20 -5.92
C SER A 215 -15.92 6.12 -5.76
N ASP A 216 -16.44 5.03 -5.17
CA ASP A 216 -17.84 4.92 -4.74
C ASP A 216 -18.08 5.78 -3.49
N LEU A 217 -17.22 5.63 -2.46
CA LEU A 217 -17.31 6.41 -1.22
C LEU A 217 -17.24 7.91 -1.51
N LEU A 218 -16.28 8.36 -2.33
CA LEU A 218 -16.17 9.77 -2.72
C LEU A 218 -17.41 10.25 -3.47
N PHE A 219 -18.09 9.40 -4.27
CA PHE A 219 -19.36 9.77 -4.90
C PHE A 219 -20.49 9.98 -3.88
N ILE A 220 -20.60 9.10 -2.88
CA ILE A 220 -21.56 9.22 -1.78
C ILE A 220 -21.29 10.50 -0.99
N LEU A 221 -20.02 10.75 -0.62
CA LEU A 221 -19.61 11.95 0.12
C LEU A 221 -19.80 13.25 -0.68
N CYS A 222 -19.73 13.24 -2.02
CA CYS A 222 -20.14 14.39 -2.84
C CYS A 222 -21.59 14.80 -2.53
N ARG A 223 -22.50 13.82 -2.46
CA ARG A 223 -23.93 14.05 -2.23
C ARG A 223 -24.21 14.50 -0.80
N VAL A 224 -23.51 13.92 0.19
CA VAL A 224 -23.56 14.35 1.60
C VAL A 224 -23.12 15.81 1.73
N ALA A 225 -21.97 16.18 1.14
CA ALA A 225 -21.48 17.56 1.10
C ALA A 225 -22.39 18.53 0.31
N ASN A 226 -23.34 17.99 -0.46
CA ASN A 226 -24.30 18.75 -1.26
C ASN A 226 -25.74 18.73 -0.69
N ALA A 227 -26.00 18.02 0.41
CA ALA A 227 -27.36 17.68 0.86
C ALA A 227 -28.26 18.92 1.13
N GLY A 228 -27.68 20.00 1.67
CA GLY A 228 -28.41 21.27 1.90
C GLY A 228 -28.60 22.15 0.65
N HIS A 229 -27.93 21.84 -0.46
CA HIS A 229 -28.02 22.56 -1.74
C HIS A 229 -28.86 21.78 -2.77
N GLY A 230 -28.77 20.46 -2.75
CA GLY A 230 -29.43 19.56 -3.70
C GLY A 230 -28.59 19.24 -4.93
N ASP A 231 -28.72 18.01 -5.40
CA ASP A 231 -28.04 17.49 -6.59
C ASP A 231 -28.74 17.94 -7.88
N VAL A 232 -27.98 18.50 -8.84
CA VAL A 232 -28.51 18.82 -10.17
C VAL A 232 -28.49 17.57 -11.04
N LEU A 233 -29.66 17.03 -11.38
CA LEU A 233 -29.79 15.84 -12.22
C LEU A 233 -29.48 16.14 -13.70
N TRP A 234 -28.75 15.23 -14.33
CA TRP A 234 -28.51 15.22 -15.77
C TRP A 234 -29.81 14.94 -16.53
N LYS A 235 -30.06 15.74 -17.58
CA LYS A 235 -31.15 15.58 -18.55
C LYS A 235 -30.57 14.99 -19.86
N PRO A 236 -30.83 13.72 -20.21
CA PRO A 236 -30.32 13.14 -21.45
C PRO A 236 -30.93 13.83 -22.69
N GLY A 237 -30.09 14.44 -23.53
CA GLY A 237 -30.51 15.03 -24.81
C GLY A 237 -31.48 16.22 -24.76
N GLY A 238 -31.76 16.77 -23.56
CA GLY A 238 -32.72 17.85 -23.39
C GLY A 238 -32.18 19.25 -23.67
N GLU A 239 -33.09 20.22 -23.77
CA GLU A 239 -32.76 21.64 -23.66
C GLU A 239 -32.23 21.96 -22.26
N ARG A 240 -31.27 22.90 -22.20
CA ARG A 240 -30.36 23.10 -21.04
C ARG A 240 -31.04 23.88 -19.91
#